data_AF-A0AAN6PPQ0-F1
#
_entry.id   AF-A0AAN6PPQ0-F1
#
_cell.length_a   1.000
_cell.length_b   1.000
_cell.length_c   1.000
_cell.angle_alpha   90.00
_cell.angle_beta   90.00
_cell.angle_gamma   90.00
#
_symmetry.space_group_name_H-M   'P 1'
#
loop_
_entity.id
_entity.type
_entity.pdbx_description
1 polymer ?
#
loop_
_entity_poly.entity_id
_entity_poly.type
_entity_poly.pdbx_seq_one_letter_code
_entity_poly.pdbx_strand_id
1 'polypeptide(L)'
;QRRAAAASRFQHWLREGAGVVHISGKPGSGKSTLMKLLLSDERTKQELEAWAGPKQLAFAHFSFWLSGERLQYSLEGLHRSILFETLIQCPELIPSVFPQAYKNFSKAKADESIDELFFSSSNIKKAFTDLIARPPPPGYRFCLFIDGLDEYGGDVVDELEHQRLADALNSWAAHPDVKILASSRPHREFEDTFSNDQRIRLHELTKSDIVLAGRQMFERDKSFES
;
A
#
# COMPACT_ATOMS: atom_id res chain seq x y z
N GLN A 1 -27.34 -2.65 -3.72
CA GLN A 1 -26.95 -2.01 -5.00
C GLN A 1 -25.59 -1.32 -4.94
N ARG A 2 -25.33 -0.34 -4.05
CA ARG A 2 -24.04 0.38 -3.98
C ARG A 2 -22.81 -0.50 -3.66
N ARG A 3 -22.93 -1.44 -2.70
CA ARG A 3 -21.86 -2.40 -2.38
C ARG A 3 -21.47 -3.27 -3.57
N ALA A 4 -22.46 -3.84 -4.27
CA ALA A 4 -22.23 -4.68 -5.44
C ALA A 4 -21.54 -3.91 -6.58
N ALA A 5 -21.95 -2.67 -6.82
CA ALA A 5 -21.29 -1.81 -7.82
C ALA A 5 -19.83 -1.50 -7.44
N ALA A 6 -19.55 -1.17 -6.17
CA ALA A 6 -18.18 -0.93 -5.71
C ALA A 6 -17.31 -2.20 -5.81
N ALA A 7 -17.86 -3.36 -5.44
CA ALA A 7 -17.17 -4.65 -5.57
C ALA A 7 -16.86 -4.98 -7.04
N SER A 8 -17.81 -4.77 -7.96
CA SER A 8 -17.61 -5.00 -9.39
C SER A 8 -16.53 -4.07 -9.98
N ARG A 9 -16.53 -2.78 -9.63
CA ARG A 9 -15.46 -1.86 -10.04
C ARG A 9 -14.09 -2.27 -9.49
N PHE A 10 -14.05 -2.70 -8.23
CA PHE A 10 -12.81 -3.17 -7.60
C PHE A 10 -12.28 -4.44 -8.28
N GLN A 11 -13.15 -5.41 -8.57
CA GLN A 11 -12.78 -6.62 -9.31
C GLN A 11 -12.26 -6.30 -10.72
N HIS A 12 -12.92 -5.39 -11.44
CA HIS A 12 -12.43 -4.92 -12.73
C HIS A 12 -11.05 -4.25 -12.60
N TRP A 13 -10.84 -3.41 -11.57
CA TRP A 13 -9.53 -2.83 -11.30
C TRP A 13 -8.47 -3.90 -11.02
N LEU A 14 -8.77 -4.96 -10.26
CA LEU A 14 -7.83 -6.05 -9.99
C LEU A 14 -7.36 -6.74 -11.27
N ARG A 15 -8.29 -7.09 -12.17
CA ARG A 15 -7.97 -7.86 -13.39
C ARG A 15 -7.47 -7.01 -14.56
N GLU A 16 -8.09 -5.87 -14.82
CA GLU A 16 -7.94 -5.14 -16.10
C GLU A 16 -7.57 -3.66 -15.92
N GLY A 17 -7.91 -3.07 -14.78
CA GLY A 17 -7.64 -1.65 -14.53
C GLY A 17 -6.16 -1.34 -14.26
N ALA A 18 -5.90 -0.09 -13.92
CA ALA A 18 -4.59 0.44 -13.56
C ALA A 18 -4.75 1.59 -12.54
N GLY A 19 -3.62 2.15 -12.09
CA GLY A 19 -3.62 3.31 -11.20
C GLY A 19 -3.90 2.96 -9.74
N VAL A 20 -4.30 3.99 -8.99
CA VAL A 20 -4.55 3.91 -7.54
C VAL A 20 -6.05 3.71 -7.28
N VAL A 21 -6.40 2.63 -6.57
CA VAL A 21 -7.70 2.55 -5.88
C VAL A 21 -7.54 3.07 -4.47
N HIS A 22 -8.44 3.97 -4.06
CA HIS A 22 -8.40 4.62 -2.76
C HIS A 22 -9.58 4.19 -1.89
N ILE A 23 -9.29 3.57 -0.75
CA ILE A 23 -10.27 3.24 0.29
C ILE A 23 -10.32 4.40 1.30
N SER A 24 -11.35 5.24 1.18
CA SER A 24 -11.62 6.36 2.09
C SER A 24 -12.62 5.96 3.17
N GLY A 25 -12.34 6.29 4.43
CA GLY A 25 -13.18 5.86 5.54
C GLY A 25 -12.93 6.62 6.83
N LYS A 26 -14.02 6.93 7.56
CA LYS A 26 -13.95 7.51 8.91
C LYS A 26 -13.22 6.57 9.89
N PRO A 27 -12.69 7.09 11.02
CA PRO A 27 -12.14 6.25 12.08
C PRO A 27 -13.11 5.13 12.48
N GLY A 28 -12.59 3.93 12.71
CA GLY A 28 -13.40 2.76 13.07
C GLY A 28 -14.22 2.12 11.93
N SER A 29 -14.15 2.61 10.69
CA SER A 29 -14.93 2.04 9.57
C SER A 29 -14.41 0.70 9.03
N GLY A 30 -13.34 0.15 9.61
CA GLY A 30 -12.75 -1.14 9.21
C GLY A 30 -11.79 -1.09 8.02
N LYS A 31 -11.17 0.05 7.70
CA LYS A 31 -10.23 0.17 6.55
C LYS A 31 -9.07 -0.83 6.62
N SER A 32 -8.31 -0.80 7.72
CA SER A 32 -7.17 -1.72 7.92
C SER A 32 -7.59 -3.18 7.99
N THR A 33 -8.78 -3.46 8.52
CA THR A 33 -9.38 -4.81 8.48
C THR A 33 -9.64 -5.24 7.05
N LEU A 34 -10.25 -4.37 6.22
CA LEU A 34 -10.48 -4.65 4.80
C LEU A 34 -9.16 -4.82 4.04
N MET A 35 -8.17 -3.97 4.27
CA MET A 35 -6.83 -4.09 3.66
C MET A 35 -6.21 -5.47 3.96
N LYS A 36 -6.21 -5.89 5.23
CA LYS A 36 -5.70 -7.21 5.65
C LYS A 36 -6.49 -8.37 5.03
N LEU A 37 -7.81 -8.25 4.95
CA LEU A 37 -8.66 -9.26 4.31
C LEU A 37 -8.35 -9.37 2.81
N LEU A 38 -8.20 -8.25 2.11
CA LEU A 38 -7.91 -8.24 0.67
C LEU A 38 -6.53 -8.81 0.37
N LEU A 39 -5.53 -8.53 1.21
CA LEU A 39 -4.17 -9.02 1.04
C LEU A 39 -4.08 -10.56 1.13
N SER A 40 -4.92 -11.20 1.95
CA SER A 40 -4.94 -12.66 2.13
C SER A 40 -6.07 -13.37 1.39
N ASP A 41 -6.93 -12.65 0.67
CA ASP A 41 -8.04 -13.23 -0.07
C ASP A 41 -7.56 -13.86 -1.39
N GLU A 42 -7.79 -15.17 -1.52
CA GLU A 42 -7.36 -15.93 -2.69
C GLU A 42 -7.98 -15.43 -4.00
N ARG A 43 -9.20 -14.86 -3.97
CA ARG A 43 -9.83 -14.31 -5.17
C ARG A 43 -9.11 -13.04 -5.60
N THR A 44 -8.73 -12.16 -4.66
CA THR A 44 -7.89 -11.00 -4.95
C THR A 44 -6.60 -11.41 -5.64
N LYS A 45 -5.94 -12.45 -5.12
CA LYS A 45 -4.71 -12.99 -5.69
C LYS A 45 -4.92 -13.52 -7.10
N GLN A 46 -5.94 -14.35 -7.33
CA GLN A 46 -6.27 -14.90 -8.64
C GLN A 46 -6.58 -13.82 -9.69
N GLU A 47 -7.30 -12.76 -9.32
CA GLU A 47 -7.58 -11.66 -10.23
C GLU A 47 -6.31 -10.87 -10.60
N LEU A 48 -5.39 -10.70 -9.65
CA LEU A 48 -4.10 -10.04 -9.90
C LEU A 48 -3.11 -10.93 -10.66
N GLU A 49 -3.14 -12.25 -10.47
CA GLU A 49 -2.39 -13.21 -11.29
C GLU A 49 -2.90 -13.20 -12.73
N ALA A 50 -4.22 -13.17 -12.91
CA ALA A 50 -4.83 -13.02 -14.23
C ALA A 50 -4.44 -11.70 -14.89
N TRP A 51 -4.39 -10.61 -14.12
CA TRP A 51 -3.80 -9.35 -14.59
C TRP A 51 -2.35 -9.59 -15.00
N ALA A 52 -1.50 -10.10 -14.11
CA ALA A 52 -0.06 -10.26 -14.32
C ALA A 52 0.30 -11.02 -15.60
N GLY A 53 -0.51 -12.02 -15.96
CA GLY A 53 -0.34 -12.81 -17.17
C GLY A 53 1.01 -13.54 -17.14
N PRO A 54 1.88 -13.36 -18.15
CA PRO A 54 3.18 -14.03 -18.17
C PRO A 54 4.24 -13.37 -17.26
N LYS A 55 3.97 -12.17 -16.72
CA LYS A 55 4.91 -11.45 -15.85
C LYS A 55 4.85 -12.01 -14.44
N GLN A 56 5.98 -11.97 -13.73
CA GLN A 56 6.03 -12.33 -12.32
C GLN A 56 5.33 -11.26 -11.48
N LEU A 57 4.34 -11.68 -10.70
CA LEU A 57 3.60 -10.81 -9.79
C LEU A 57 4.31 -10.79 -8.42
N ALA A 58 4.56 -9.59 -7.90
CA ALA A 58 5.02 -9.38 -6.54
C ALA A 58 4.04 -8.50 -5.76
N PHE A 59 3.72 -8.94 -4.55
CA PHE A 59 2.92 -8.19 -3.60
C PHE A 59 3.82 -7.44 -2.64
N ALA A 60 3.45 -6.23 -2.27
CA ALA A 60 4.12 -5.53 -1.19
C ALA A 60 3.09 -4.77 -0.36
N HIS A 61 3.27 -4.80 0.95
CA HIS A 61 2.40 -4.17 1.93
C HIS A 61 3.20 -3.19 2.80
N PHE A 62 2.55 -2.09 3.13
CA PHE A 62 2.99 -1.20 4.18
C PHE A 62 1.79 -0.58 4.88
N SER A 63 1.90 -0.39 6.19
CA SER A 63 0.93 0.36 6.98
C SER A 63 1.66 1.51 7.65
N PHE A 64 1.26 2.73 7.32
CA PHE A 64 1.61 3.88 8.12
C PHE A 64 0.95 3.75 9.50
N TRP A 65 1.75 3.88 10.56
CA TRP A 65 1.30 3.82 11.93
C TRP A 65 2.02 4.89 12.75
N LEU A 66 1.32 5.97 13.08
CA LEU A 66 1.92 7.13 13.76
C LEU A 66 2.35 6.84 15.19
N SER A 67 1.59 6.03 15.93
CA SER A 67 1.99 5.56 17.27
C SER A 67 3.08 4.47 17.26
N GLY A 68 3.69 4.19 16.11
CA GLY A 68 4.74 3.20 15.93
C GLY A 68 6.13 3.81 15.97
N GLU A 69 7.13 3.05 15.55
CA GLU A 69 8.49 3.55 15.38
C GLU A 69 8.62 4.46 14.15
N ARG A 70 9.69 5.25 14.10
CA ARG A 70 9.95 6.23 13.03
C ARG A 70 9.78 5.66 11.62
N LEU A 71 10.24 4.44 11.38
CA LEU A 71 10.08 3.81 10.07
C LEU A 71 8.61 3.56 9.72
N GLN A 72 7.78 3.22 10.70
CA GLN A 72 6.36 2.93 10.48
C GLN A 72 5.52 4.14 10.09
N TYR A 73 6.01 5.38 10.24
CA TYR A 73 5.31 6.57 9.77
C TYR A 73 6.12 7.42 8.78
N SER A 74 7.19 6.86 8.18
CA SER A 74 8.07 7.60 7.27
C SER A 74 8.10 7.02 5.86
N LEU A 75 8.40 7.89 4.89
CA LEU A 75 8.59 7.50 3.49
C LEU A 75 9.77 6.53 3.32
N GLU A 76 10.79 6.64 4.18
CA GLU A 76 11.90 5.68 4.20
C GLU A 76 11.42 4.27 4.56
N GLY A 77 10.59 4.13 5.60
CA GLY A 77 10.05 2.84 5.97
C GLY A 77 9.12 2.25 4.90
N LEU A 78 8.34 3.08 4.21
CA LEU A 78 7.56 2.65 3.05
C LEU A 78 8.47 2.05 1.96
N HIS A 79 9.51 2.78 1.55
CA HIS A 79 10.44 2.29 0.52
C HIS A 79 11.16 1.01 0.96
N ARG A 80 11.66 0.96 2.20
CA ARG A 80 12.35 -0.22 2.76
C ARG A 80 11.45 -1.44 2.75
N SER A 81 10.20 -1.29 3.20
CA SER A 81 9.25 -2.41 3.30
C SER A 81 8.86 -2.94 1.93
N ILE A 82 8.53 -2.04 0.98
CA ILE A 82 8.21 -2.45 -0.39
C ILE A 82 9.40 -3.15 -1.06
N LEU A 83 10.61 -2.60 -0.92
CA LEU A 83 11.82 -3.26 -1.43
C LEU A 83 12.01 -4.63 -0.80
N PHE A 84 11.94 -4.74 0.52
CA PHE A 84 12.14 -5.99 1.22
C PHE A 84 11.13 -7.07 0.79
N GLU A 85 9.83 -6.75 0.84
CA GLU A 85 8.77 -7.69 0.46
C GLU A 85 8.83 -8.08 -1.02
N THR A 86 9.21 -7.16 -1.90
CA THR A 86 9.38 -7.47 -3.32
C THR A 86 10.60 -8.37 -3.55
N LEU A 87 11.75 -8.06 -2.94
CA LEU A 87 13.01 -8.75 -3.20
C LEU A 87 13.06 -10.14 -2.55
N ILE A 88 12.27 -10.42 -1.51
CA ILE A 88 12.15 -11.80 -1.00
C ILE A 88 11.34 -12.69 -1.96
N GLN A 89 10.38 -12.11 -2.70
CA GLN A 89 9.62 -12.82 -3.74
C GLN A 89 10.36 -12.92 -5.07
N CYS A 90 11.19 -11.93 -5.37
CA CYS A 90 11.93 -11.79 -6.63
C CYS A 90 13.43 -11.52 -6.35
N PRO A 91 14.17 -12.45 -5.74
CA PRO A 91 15.57 -12.25 -5.33
C PRO A 91 16.52 -11.96 -6.51
N GLU A 92 16.16 -12.38 -7.71
CA GLU A 92 16.84 -12.07 -8.97
C GLU A 92 16.87 -10.57 -9.30
N LEU A 93 16.02 -9.76 -8.66
CA LEU A 93 16.04 -8.29 -8.81
C LEU A 93 17.14 -7.62 -7.99
N ILE A 94 17.66 -8.27 -6.94
CA ILE A 94 18.66 -7.70 -6.01
C ILE A 94 19.89 -7.15 -6.75
N PRO A 95 20.51 -7.87 -7.71
CA PRO A 95 21.67 -7.35 -8.46
C PRO A 95 21.35 -6.10 -9.28
N SER A 96 20.09 -5.90 -9.68
CA SER A 96 19.65 -4.74 -10.45
C SER A 96 19.45 -3.51 -9.56
N VAL A 97 18.79 -3.68 -8.41
CA VAL A 97 18.46 -2.55 -7.52
C VAL A 97 19.60 -2.19 -6.56
N PHE A 98 20.42 -3.17 -6.16
CA PHE A 98 21.59 -2.99 -5.27
C PHE A 98 22.87 -3.59 -5.86
N PRO A 99 23.33 -3.14 -7.05
CA PRO A 99 24.45 -3.75 -7.76
C PRO A 99 25.78 -3.70 -6.98
N GLN A 100 26.01 -2.62 -6.23
CA GLN A 100 27.23 -2.47 -5.44
C GLN A 100 27.20 -3.39 -4.21
N ALA A 101 26.09 -3.42 -3.49
CA ALA A 101 25.90 -4.29 -2.34
C ALA A 101 26.08 -5.76 -2.76
N TYR A 102 25.40 -6.20 -3.83
CA TYR A 102 25.46 -7.57 -4.32
C TYR A 102 26.90 -8.02 -4.66
N LYS A 103 27.67 -7.16 -5.35
CA LYS A 103 29.07 -7.43 -5.69
C LYS A 103 29.97 -7.54 -4.45
N ASN A 104 29.71 -6.74 -3.42
CA ASN A 104 30.56 -6.64 -2.24
C ASN A 104 30.22 -7.69 -1.17
N PHE A 105 28.95 -8.06 -1.01
CA PHE A 105 28.54 -9.18 -0.15
C PHE A 105 29.15 -10.51 -0.60
N SER A 106 29.39 -10.68 -1.90
CA SER A 106 30.09 -11.86 -2.42
C SER A 106 31.58 -11.92 -2.06
N LYS A 107 32.16 -10.83 -1.52
CA LYS A 107 33.60 -10.65 -1.31
C LYS A 107 34.00 -10.29 0.13
N ALA A 108 33.10 -9.74 0.94
CA ALA A 108 33.41 -9.22 2.27
C ALA A 108 33.03 -10.21 3.39
N LYS A 109 33.92 -10.40 4.38
CA LYS A 109 33.51 -10.87 5.72
C LYS A 109 32.68 -9.76 6.35
N ALA A 110 31.54 -10.12 6.94
CA ALA A 110 30.58 -9.22 7.57
C ALA A 110 31.28 -8.16 8.44
N ASP A 111 31.29 -6.93 7.95
CA ASP A 111 31.69 -5.74 8.70
C ASP A 111 30.43 -4.88 8.91
N GLU A 112 30.27 -4.32 10.11
CA GLU A 112 29.08 -3.57 10.52
C GLU A 112 28.87 -2.28 9.68
N SER A 113 29.91 -1.83 8.97
CA SER A 113 29.88 -0.64 8.09
C SER A 113 29.07 -0.82 6.79
N ILE A 114 28.71 -2.05 6.43
CA ILE A 114 28.06 -2.39 5.16
C ILE A 114 26.65 -1.79 5.06
N ASP A 115 25.91 -1.73 6.17
CA ASP A 115 24.53 -1.25 6.17
C ASP A 115 24.42 0.24 5.89
N GLU A 116 25.27 1.06 6.50
CA GLU A 116 25.30 2.51 6.24
C GLU A 116 25.79 2.84 4.83
N LEU A 117 26.77 2.07 4.32
CA LEU A 117 27.36 2.29 3.01
C LEU A 117 26.38 1.97 1.87
N PHE A 118 25.65 0.86 1.94
CA PHE A 118 24.82 0.40 0.83
C PHE A 118 23.31 0.66 1.01
N PHE A 119 22.82 0.76 2.25
CA PHE A 119 21.40 0.89 2.57
C PHE A 119 21.04 2.23 3.24
N SER A 120 21.79 3.29 2.92
CA SER A 120 21.43 4.67 3.25
C SER A 120 20.06 5.07 2.66
N SER A 121 19.38 6.04 3.28
CA SER A 121 18.04 6.48 2.83
C SER A 121 18.01 6.93 1.36
N SER A 122 19.09 7.53 0.86
CA SER A 122 19.22 7.93 -0.54
C SER A 122 19.35 6.72 -1.47
N ASN A 123 20.14 5.72 -1.10
CA ASN A 123 20.29 4.48 -1.85
C ASN A 123 18.98 3.67 -1.86
N ILE A 124 18.28 3.59 -0.73
CA ILE A 124 16.96 2.96 -0.64
C ILE A 124 15.96 3.65 -1.55
N LYS A 125 15.85 4.99 -1.50
CA LYS A 125 14.95 5.75 -2.37
C LYS A 125 15.27 5.54 -3.85
N LYS A 126 16.57 5.52 -4.19
CA LYS A 126 17.02 5.25 -5.56
C LYS A 126 16.64 3.85 -6.01
N ALA A 127 16.95 2.83 -5.21
CA ALA A 127 16.63 1.43 -5.50
C ALA A 127 15.12 1.23 -5.70
N PHE A 128 14.30 1.85 -4.84
CA PHE A 128 12.85 1.84 -4.98
C PHE A 128 12.38 2.50 -6.29
N THR A 129 12.89 3.71 -6.58
CA THR A 129 12.55 4.42 -7.82
C THR A 129 12.91 3.60 -9.06
N ASP A 130 14.09 2.98 -9.06
CA ASP A 130 14.55 2.14 -10.17
C ASP A 130 13.69 0.88 -10.34
N LEU A 131 13.30 0.23 -9.24
CA LEU A 131 12.43 -0.93 -9.23
C LEU A 131 11.06 -0.63 -9.86
N ILE A 132 10.43 0.47 -9.45
CA ILE A 132 9.10 0.88 -9.92
C ILE A 132 9.14 1.34 -11.37
N ALA A 133 10.16 2.12 -11.77
CA ALA A 133 10.20 2.73 -13.09
C ALA A 133 10.71 1.79 -14.20
N ARG A 134 11.57 0.82 -13.87
CA ARG A 134 12.32 0.03 -14.86
C ARG A 134 12.54 -1.42 -14.40
N PRO A 135 11.47 -2.22 -14.24
CA PRO A 135 11.65 -3.64 -13.92
C PRO A 135 12.44 -4.35 -15.04
N PRO A 136 13.51 -5.10 -14.72
CA PRO A 136 14.29 -5.83 -15.72
C PRO A 136 13.48 -6.99 -16.33
N PRO A 137 13.91 -7.55 -17.47
CA PRO A 137 13.36 -8.80 -18.00
C PRO A 137 13.43 -9.95 -16.96
N PRO A 138 12.49 -10.91 -16.94
CA PRO A 138 11.44 -11.20 -17.93
C PRO A 138 10.20 -10.29 -17.84
N GLY A 139 10.18 -9.34 -16.90
CA GLY A 139 9.08 -8.39 -16.69
C GLY A 139 8.30 -8.74 -15.42
N TYR A 140 8.05 -7.71 -14.62
CA TYR A 140 7.43 -7.83 -13.30
C TYR A 140 6.20 -6.93 -13.22
N ARG A 141 5.27 -7.33 -12.36
CA ARG A 141 4.12 -6.52 -11.98
C ARG A 141 4.04 -6.43 -10.48
N PHE A 142 3.80 -5.22 -9.98
CA PHE A 142 3.80 -4.92 -8.56
C PHE A 142 2.40 -4.51 -8.13
N CYS A 143 1.86 -5.18 -7.12
CA CYS A 143 0.64 -4.75 -6.45
C CYS A 143 0.98 -4.30 -5.03
N LEU A 144 0.85 -3.00 -4.78
CA LEU A 144 1.23 -2.35 -3.53
C LEU A 144 -0.01 -2.07 -2.69
N PHE A 145 0.00 -2.50 -1.44
CA PHE A 145 -1.06 -2.25 -0.46
C PHE A 145 -0.52 -1.26 0.58
N ILE A 146 -1.00 -0.02 0.55
CA ILE A 146 -0.49 1.06 1.40
C ILE A 146 -1.63 1.57 2.30
N ASP A 147 -1.61 1.17 3.56
CA ASP A 147 -2.65 1.52 4.53
C ASP A 147 -2.26 2.74 5.37
N GLY A 148 -3.25 3.56 5.73
CA GLY A 148 -3.11 4.64 6.70
C GLY A 148 -2.35 5.88 6.19
N LEU A 149 -2.54 6.31 4.93
CA LEU A 149 -1.80 7.48 4.41
C LEU A 149 -1.92 8.74 5.28
N ASP A 150 -3.04 8.91 5.99
CA ASP A 150 -3.25 10.02 6.94
C ASP A 150 -2.35 9.98 8.18
N GLU A 151 -1.71 8.84 8.44
CA GLU A 151 -0.74 8.65 9.53
C GLU A 151 0.71 8.90 9.09
N TYR A 152 0.94 9.25 7.82
CA TYR A 152 2.26 9.64 7.33
C TYR A 152 2.75 10.90 8.06
N GLY A 153 3.93 10.80 8.69
CA GLY A 153 4.64 11.93 9.26
C GLY A 153 4.06 12.56 10.53
N GLY A 154 2.80 12.25 10.86
CA GLY A 154 2.09 12.82 11.99
C GLY A 154 2.06 14.34 11.99
N ASP A 155 2.14 14.96 13.17
CA ASP A 155 2.05 16.42 13.34
C ASP A 155 3.24 17.20 12.77
N VAL A 156 4.29 16.50 12.29
CA VAL A 156 5.50 17.12 11.71
C VAL A 156 5.32 17.39 10.21
N VAL A 157 4.31 16.77 9.59
CA VAL A 157 4.06 16.77 8.16
C VAL A 157 2.74 17.47 7.93
N ASP A 158 2.74 18.45 7.03
CA ASP A 158 1.56 19.24 6.70
C ASP A 158 0.78 18.65 5.52
N GLU A 159 -0.33 19.31 5.18
CA GLU A 159 -1.19 18.95 4.05
C GLU A 159 -0.41 18.89 2.72
N LEU A 160 0.63 19.72 2.54
CA LEU A 160 1.44 19.73 1.33
C LEU A 160 2.26 18.44 1.18
N GLU A 161 2.82 17.92 2.26
CA GLU A 161 3.54 16.65 2.23
C GLU A 161 2.61 15.43 2.06
N HIS A 162 1.39 15.46 2.62
CA HIS A 162 0.36 14.46 2.32
C HIS A 162 -0.03 14.47 0.84
N GLN A 163 -0.17 15.65 0.24
CA GLN A 163 -0.42 15.80 -1.18
C GLN A 163 0.77 15.27 -2.02
N ARG A 164 2.01 15.59 -1.64
CA ARG A 164 3.22 15.05 -2.30
C ARG A 164 3.30 13.53 -2.24
N LEU A 165 2.89 12.92 -1.12
CA LEU A 165 2.78 11.47 -1.01
C LEU A 165 1.72 10.94 -2.00
N ALA A 166 0.54 11.54 -2.05
CA ALA A 166 -0.52 11.14 -2.97
C ALA A 166 -0.09 11.25 -4.45
N ASP A 167 0.57 12.35 -4.80
CA ASP A 167 1.14 12.59 -6.13
C ASP A 167 2.22 11.55 -6.48
N ALA A 168 3.07 11.19 -5.52
CA ALA A 168 4.06 10.14 -5.70
C ALA A 168 3.40 8.79 -5.98
N LEU A 169 2.35 8.41 -5.24
CA LEU A 169 1.61 7.17 -5.49
C LEU A 169 0.99 7.14 -6.89
N ASN A 170 0.37 8.25 -7.33
CA ASN A 170 -0.16 8.37 -8.70
C ASN A 170 0.94 8.24 -9.75
N SER A 171 2.10 8.89 -9.53
CA SER A 171 3.25 8.81 -10.43
C SER A 171 3.79 7.37 -10.55
N TRP A 172 3.86 6.64 -9.44
CA TRP A 172 4.27 5.22 -9.45
C TRP A 172 3.26 4.35 -10.20
N ALA A 173 1.97 4.54 -9.93
CA ALA A 173 0.87 3.78 -10.54
C ALA A 173 0.55 4.22 -11.99
N ALA A 174 1.20 5.26 -12.50
CA ALA A 174 1.15 5.63 -13.92
C ALA A 174 1.91 4.60 -14.79
N HIS A 175 2.85 3.84 -14.20
CA HIS A 175 3.45 2.71 -14.88
C HIS A 175 2.43 1.57 -14.99
N PRO A 176 2.21 0.98 -16.19
CA PRO A 176 1.13 0.00 -16.41
C PRO A 176 1.31 -1.31 -15.65
N ASP A 177 2.51 -1.55 -15.14
CA ASP A 177 2.84 -2.72 -14.34
C ASP A 177 2.77 -2.49 -12.82
N VAL A 178 2.27 -1.34 -12.38
CA VAL A 178 2.14 -1.00 -10.96
C VAL A 178 0.68 -0.72 -10.63
N LYS A 179 0.16 -1.44 -9.66
CA LYS A 179 -1.15 -1.19 -9.03
C LYS A 179 -0.95 -0.80 -7.59
N ILE A 180 -1.74 0.17 -7.12
CA ILE A 180 -1.70 0.59 -5.72
C ILE A 180 -3.12 0.55 -5.16
N LEU A 181 -3.30 -0.19 -4.08
CA LEU A 181 -4.45 -0.07 -3.20
C LEU A 181 -4.03 0.77 -2.00
N ALA A 182 -4.58 1.97 -1.90
CA ALA A 182 -4.27 2.89 -0.82
C ALA A 182 -5.47 3.08 0.12
N SER A 183 -5.22 3.38 1.38
CA SER A 183 -6.25 3.62 2.40
C SER A 183 -5.93 4.85 3.23
N SER A 184 -6.94 5.69 3.52
CA SER A 184 -6.79 6.84 4.42
C SER A 184 -8.12 7.33 5.00
N ARG A 185 -8.06 8.24 5.96
CA ARG A 185 -9.17 9.14 6.31
C ARG A 185 -9.56 10.04 5.12
N PRO A 186 -10.79 10.60 5.11
CA PRO A 186 -11.26 11.49 4.05
C PRO A 186 -10.64 12.89 4.17
N HIS A 187 -9.33 13.00 4.02
CA HIS A 187 -8.63 14.28 3.95
C HIS A 187 -8.51 14.76 2.50
N ARG A 188 -8.49 16.07 2.28
CA ARG A 188 -8.62 16.68 0.94
C ARG A 188 -7.43 16.36 0.05
N GLU A 189 -6.24 16.27 0.61
CA GLU A 189 -4.98 16.00 -0.08
C GLU A 189 -5.04 14.67 -0.83
N PHE A 190 -5.71 13.67 -0.25
CA PHE A 190 -5.97 12.37 -0.89
C PHE A 190 -7.23 12.40 -1.76
N GLU A 191 -8.28 13.09 -1.33
CA GLU A 191 -9.56 13.12 -2.04
C GLU A 191 -9.54 13.96 -3.33
N ASP A 192 -8.66 14.95 -3.42
CA ASP A 192 -8.49 15.79 -4.60
C ASP A 192 -7.47 15.17 -5.57
N THR A 193 -6.52 14.37 -5.06
CA THR A 193 -5.44 13.78 -5.86
C THR A 193 -5.82 12.43 -6.47
N PHE A 194 -6.52 11.55 -5.75
CA PHE A 194 -6.93 10.25 -6.27
C PHE A 194 -8.25 10.31 -7.01
N SER A 195 -8.40 9.51 -8.07
CA SER A 195 -9.64 9.45 -8.85
C SER A 195 -10.86 9.12 -7.99
N ASN A 196 -11.89 9.95 -8.08
CA ASN A 196 -13.16 9.70 -7.40
C ASN A 196 -13.88 8.44 -7.90
N ASP A 197 -13.67 8.06 -9.17
CA ASP A 197 -14.28 6.86 -9.77
C ASP A 197 -13.67 5.56 -9.24
N GLN A 198 -12.39 5.62 -8.83
CA GLN A 198 -11.66 4.54 -8.20
C GLN A 198 -11.68 4.63 -6.66
N ARG A 199 -12.53 5.49 -6.08
CA ARG A 199 -12.68 5.63 -4.63
C ARG A 199 -13.75 4.70 -4.06
N ILE A 200 -13.39 4.00 -3.00
CA ILE A 200 -14.28 3.18 -2.18
C ILE A 200 -14.50 3.91 -0.85
N ARG A 201 -15.67 4.53 -0.67
CA ARG A 201 -16.08 5.18 0.58
C ARG A 201 -16.61 4.13 1.56
N LEU A 202 -15.72 3.48 2.29
CA LEU A 202 -16.03 2.29 3.08
C LEU A 202 -17.14 2.56 4.12
N HIS A 203 -17.05 3.69 4.82
CA HIS A 203 -18.02 4.07 5.85
C HIS A 203 -19.46 4.29 5.31
N GLU A 204 -19.62 4.62 4.03
CA GLU A 204 -20.93 4.68 3.40
C GLU A 204 -21.44 3.29 3.04
N LEU A 205 -20.53 2.42 2.58
CA LEU A 205 -20.85 1.05 2.22
C LEU A 205 -21.23 0.23 3.46
N THR A 206 -20.53 0.38 4.58
CA THR A 206 -20.75 -0.39 5.81
C THR A 206 -21.69 0.26 6.81
N LYS A 207 -22.31 1.41 6.47
CA LYS A 207 -23.15 2.20 7.38
C LYS A 207 -24.21 1.36 8.09
N SER A 208 -24.94 0.50 7.36
CA SER A 208 -25.97 -0.36 7.94
C SER A 208 -25.42 -1.36 8.95
N ASP A 209 -24.25 -1.94 8.66
CA ASP A 209 -23.62 -2.93 9.55
C ASP A 209 -23.10 -2.25 10.81
N ILE A 210 -22.52 -1.05 10.68
CA ILE A 210 -22.05 -0.23 11.82
C ILE A 210 -23.23 0.12 12.74
N VAL A 211 -24.37 0.55 12.19
CA VAL A 211 -25.58 0.86 12.98
C VAL A 211 -26.10 -0.39 13.69
N LEU A 212 -26.13 -1.53 13.01
CA LEU A 212 -26.57 -2.80 13.60
C LEU A 212 -25.66 -3.24 14.74
N ALA A 213 -24.34 -3.21 14.53
CA ALA A 213 -23.36 -3.54 15.55
C ALA A 213 -23.48 -2.61 16.77
N GLY A 214 -23.67 -1.30 16.55
CA GLY A 214 -23.90 -0.33 17.61
C GLY A 214 -25.16 -0.65 18.43
N ARG A 215 -26.29 -0.94 17.77
CA ARG A 215 -27.53 -1.34 18.46
C ARG A 215 -27.34 -2.59 19.31
N GLN A 216 -26.72 -3.62 18.76
CA GLN A 216 -26.45 -4.88 19.48
C GLN A 216 -25.53 -4.67 20.68
N MET A 217 -24.58 -3.73 20.62
CA MET A 217 -23.74 -3.36 21.76
C MET A 217 -24.57 -2.70 22.87
N PHE A 218 -25.44 -1.73 22.54
CA PHE A 218 -26.31 -1.08 23.53
C PHE A 218 -27.33 -2.03 24.13
N GLU A 219 -27.93 -2.93 23.34
CA GLU A 219 -28.88 -3.94 23.82
C GLU A 219 -28.24 -4.97 24.78
N ARG A 220 -26.93 -5.14 24.73
CA ARG A 220 -26.18 -6.06 25.61
C ARG A 220 -25.56 -5.36 26.82
N ASP A 221 -25.60 -4.04 26.85
CA ASP A 221 -25.06 -3.26 27.93
C ASP A 221 -26.12 -3.06 29.03
N LYS A 222 -25.94 -3.76 30.15
CA LYS A 222 -26.83 -3.70 31.32
C LYS A 222 -26.97 -2.29 31.91
N SER A 223 -26.09 -1.36 31.56
CA SER A 223 -26.15 0.04 31.95
C SER A 223 -27.27 0.81 31.22
N PHE A 224 -27.81 0.25 30.14
CA PHE A 224 -28.84 0.85 29.29
C PHE A 224 -30.19 0.11 29.34
N GLU A 225 -30.36 -0.87 30.24
CA GLU A 225 -31.66 -1.42 30.58
C GLU A 225 -32.38 -0.45 31.54
N SER A 226 -33.40 0.25 31.01
CA SER A 226 -34.35 1.07 31.79
C SER A 226 -35.58 0.27 32.19
#